data_AF-A0A0M9DWD7-F1
#
_entry.id   AF-A0A0M9DWD7-F1
#
_cell.length_a   1.000
_cell.length_b   1.000
_cell.length_c   1.000
_cell.angle_alpha   90.00
_cell.angle_beta   90.00
_cell.angle_gamma   90.00
#
_symmetry.space_group_name_H-M   'P 1'
#
loop_
_entity.id
_entity.type
_entity.pdbx_description
1 polymer ?
#
loop_
_entity_poly.entity_id
_entity_poly.type
_entity_poly.pdbx_seq_one_letter_code
_entity_poly.pdbx_strand_id
1 'polypeptide(L)'
;MKTLRFIGILILILGTSSLAFGIHGVDEVGGTGPFPFDASVFENLDYGIYWFGDNYENQKAKAGKSNPYFDPNKPTLIFVHGWQKDTTKRYYREAFNFVADGAPSIYYAEDWIRDGWNVGVFYWNQMADEFDVKNAEAKIWSASGPKRMRWRTPDDKYHDGPSKPASLLFYEAYRDAMQTYQGNEIRIVGHSLGNQMAIVMTKFISMAIDNNEIPGHLLPTRVALLDAFYSNYPKGYLDGRWTGEVARQYVIELRVEGVIFESYRTSSASGALLIGDENIDLHKMCAFTEIKPWYFNSIQFGYKHVAAVWHYFWSYSFSPPSIKNSSDTGASASATNERIEELMNSPKKLVHDLGLWSKTPKDDRFVYKSR
;
A
#
# COMPACT_ATOMS: atom_id res chain seq x y z
N MET A 1 63.23 14.92 -5.27
CA MET A 1 62.29 15.69 -6.12
C MET A 1 61.33 14.70 -6.78
N LYS A 2 60.06 14.67 -6.35
CA LYS A 2 58.86 14.05 -7.01
C LYS A 2 58.92 12.52 -7.23
N THR A 3 57.90 11.68 -6.99
CA THR A 3 56.46 11.88 -6.77
C THR A 3 55.87 10.60 -6.20
N LEU A 4 55.07 10.70 -5.12
CA LEU A 4 54.13 9.67 -4.67
C LEU A 4 52.98 9.54 -5.69
N ARG A 5 52.61 8.31 -6.10
CA ARG A 5 51.37 8.05 -6.84
C ARG A 5 50.24 7.77 -5.85
N PHE A 6 49.35 8.75 -5.68
CA PHE A 6 48.02 8.55 -5.11
C PHE A 6 47.13 7.89 -6.17
N ILE A 7 46.57 6.71 -5.85
CA ILE A 7 45.46 6.13 -6.61
C ILE A 7 44.18 6.70 -6.00
N GLY A 8 43.64 7.73 -6.63
CA GLY A 8 42.29 8.22 -6.37
C GLY A 8 41.30 7.39 -7.17
N ILE A 9 40.42 6.65 -6.48
CA ILE A 9 39.25 6.02 -7.09
C ILE A 9 38.24 7.16 -7.36
N LEU A 10 38.18 7.59 -8.61
CA LEU A 10 37.15 8.50 -9.11
C LEU A 10 35.91 7.66 -9.44
N ILE A 11 34.94 7.61 -8.54
CA ILE A 11 33.61 7.06 -8.83
C ILE A 11 32.86 8.11 -9.67
N LEU A 12 32.87 7.91 -10.98
CA LEU A 12 32.09 8.67 -11.95
C LEU A 12 30.66 8.08 -11.97
N ILE A 13 29.77 8.54 -11.09
CA ILE A 13 28.32 8.26 -11.22
C ILE A 13 27.75 9.29 -12.19
N LEU A 14 27.83 8.98 -13.49
CA LEU A 14 27.04 9.65 -14.52
C LEU A 14 25.65 9.02 -14.55
N GLY A 15 24.64 9.87 -14.52
CA GLY A 15 23.24 9.54 -14.28
C GLY A 15 22.66 8.49 -15.21
N THR A 16 22.17 7.41 -14.60
CA THR A 16 21.00 6.61 -15.00
C THR A 16 20.44 5.95 -13.73
N SER A 17 19.71 6.71 -12.91
CA SER A 17 19.02 6.15 -11.74
C SER A 17 17.73 5.44 -12.18
N SER A 18 17.87 4.33 -12.91
CA SER A 18 16.80 3.34 -13.03
C SER A 18 17.05 2.25 -11.99
N LEU A 19 16.90 2.59 -10.71
CA LEU A 19 16.74 1.57 -9.68
C LEU A 19 15.41 0.88 -9.98
N ALA A 20 15.48 -0.40 -10.37
CA ALA A 20 14.34 -1.22 -10.76
C ALA A 20 13.43 -1.47 -9.55
N PHE A 21 12.52 -0.55 -9.29
CA PHE A 21 11.39 -0.68 -8.37
C PHE A 21 10.10 -1.08 -9.11
N GLY A 22 10.22 -1.62 -10.33
CA GLY A 22 9.08 -2.11 -11.07
C GLY A 22 8.51 -3.37 -10.40
N ILE A 23 7.19 -3.52 -10.44
CA ILE A 23 6.52 -4.81 -10.22
C ILE A 23 7.08 -5.77 -11.27
N HIS A 24 7.95 -6.67 -10.80
CA HIS A 24 8.54 -7.71 -11.62
C HIS A 24 7.45 -8.73 -11.92
N GLY A 25 7.01 -8.80 -13.17
CA GLY A 25 6.04 -9.82 -13.52
C GLY A 25 5.44 -9.61 -14.90
N VAL A 26 6.17 -9.99 -15.96
CA VAL A 26 5.81 -11.12 -16.84
C VAL A 26 7.04 -11.56 -17.67
N ASP A 27 8.11 -10.78 -17.75
CA ASP A 27 9.17 -11.06 -18.74
C ASP A 27 10.11 -12.24 -18.44
N GLU A 28 10.08 -12.87 -17.24
CA GLU A 28 11.02 -13.99 -16.96
C GLU A 28 10.46 -15.24 -16.25
N VAL A 29 9.22 -15.28 -15.78
CA VAL A 29 8.62 -16.53 -15.28
C VAL A 29 7.12 -16.52 -15.56
N GLY A 30 6.61 -17.56 -16.22
CA GLY A 30 5.20 -17.74 -16.53
C GLY A 30 4.32 -17.76 -15.28
N GLY A 31 3.86 -16.59 -14.83
CA GLY A 31 2.88 -16.46 -13.77
C GLY A 31 1.50 -16.93 -14.26
N THR A 32 1.13 -18.15 -13.93
CA THR A 32 -0.14 -18.81 -14.30
C THR A 32 -1.31 -18.38 -13.41
N GLY A 33 -1.32 -17.14 -12.91
CA GLY A 33 -2.42 -16.61 -12.11
C GLY A 33 -3.58 -16.15 -12.99
N PRO A 34 -4.85 -16.18 -12.51
CA PRO A 34 -5.95 -15.57 -13.24
C PRO A 34 -5.70 -14.07 -13.40
N PHE A 35 -5.92 -13.56 -14.61
CA PHE A 35 -6.00 -12.13 -14.92
C PHE A 35 -7.47 -11.73 -14.87
N PRO A 36 -7.96 -11.15 -13.75
CA PRO A 36 -9.40 -11.03 -13.54
C PRO A 36 -10.01 -9.80 -14.23
N PHE A 37 -9.30 -9.19 -15.18
CA PHE A 37 -9.71 -7.99 -15.90
C PHE A 37 -9.59 -8.20 -17.40
N ASP A 38 -10.67 -7.89 -18.12
CA ASP A 38 -10.65 -7.83 -19.58
C ASP A 38 -9.74 -6.70 -20.09
N ALA A 39 -9.13 -6.93 -21.25
CA ALA A 39 -8.25 -5.95 -21.91
C ALA A 39 -8.95 -4.60 -22.15
N SER A 40 -10.28 -4.61 -22.37
CA SER A 40 -11.09 -3.41 -22.60
C SER A 40 -11.09 -2.44 -21.41
N VAL A 41 -10.82 -2.91 -20.19
CA VAL A 41 -10.70 -2.05 -18.99
C VAL A 41 -9.55 -1.05 -19.14
N PHE A 42 -8.53 -1.38 -19.94
CA PHE A 42 -7.33 -0.55 -20.12
C PHE A 42 -7.41 0.39 -21.32
N GLU A 43 -8.42 0.26 -22.18
CA GLU A 43 -8.58 1.09 -23.38
C GLU A 43 -8.98 2.54 -23.05
N ASN A 44 -9.71 2.74 -21.95
CA ASN A 44 -10.10 4.04 -21.44
C ASN A 44 -9.59 4.20 -20.00
N LEU A 45 -9.56 5.43 -19.50
CA LEU A 45 -9.25 5.66 -18.09
C LEU A 45 -10.31 4.98 -17.22
N ASP A 46 -9.89 3.96 -16.47
CA ASP A 46 -10.70 3.31 -15.46
C ASP A 46 -10.03 3.42 -14.09
N TYR A 47 -10.75 4.03 -13.14
CA TYR A 47 -10.39 4.08 -11.73
C TYR A 47 -11.64 3.92 -10.87
N GLY A 48 -11.48 3.46 -9.63
CA GLY A 48 -12.57 3.26 -8.69
C GLY A 48 -12.39 2.02 -7.83
N ILE A 49 -13.33 1.79 -6.92
CA ILE A 49 -13.34 0.60 -6.05
C ILE A 49 -13.94 -0.57 -6.81
N TYR A 50 -13.26 -1.70 -6.78
CA TYR A 50 -13.76 -2.99 -7.24
C TYR A 50 -13.89 -3.91 -6.04
N TRP A 51 -15.09 -4.47 -5.85
CA TRP A 51 -15.37 -5.45 -4.81
C TRP A 51 -15.11 -6.86 -5.36
N PHE A 52 -14.45 -7.69 -4.57
CA PHE A 52 -14.05 -9.04 -4.92
C PHE A 52 -14.90 -10.08 -4.20
N GLY A 53 -15.31 -11.11 -4.94
CA GLY A 53 -15.89 -12.35 -4.45
C GLY A 53 -14.93 -13.53 -4.67
N ASP A 54 -15.46 -14.74 -4.56
CA ASP A 54 -14.65 -15.96 -4.71
C ASP A 54 -14.00 -16.07 -6.10
N ASN A 55 -12.90 -16.82 -6.19
CA ASN A 55 -12.20 -17.12 -7.45
C ASN A 55 -11.84 -15.88 -8.28
N TYR A 56 -11.48 -14.77 -7.63
CA TYR A 56 -11.10 -13.50 -8.28
C TYR A 56 -12.23 -12.80 -9.04
N GLU A 57 -13.47 -13.27 -8.92
CA GLU A 57 -14.62 -12.55 -9.46
C GLU A 57 -14.70 -11.17 -8.81
N ASN A 58 -14.96 -10.15 -9.62
CA ASN A 58 -14.99 -8.78 -9.12
C ASN A 58 -15.96 -7.91 -9.90
N GLN A 59 -16.41 -6.85 -9.27
CA GLN A 59 -17.26 -5.85 -9.91
C GLN A 59 -16.95 -4.45 -9.39
N LYS A 60 -16.79 -3.50 -10.32
CA LYS A 60 -16.66 -2.08 -10.00
C LYS A 60 -17.90 -1.57 -9.25
N ALA A 61 -17.68 -0.88 -8.13
CA ALA A 61 -18.71 -0.14 -7.44
C ALA A 61 -19.23 1.01 -8.33
N LYS A 62 -20.54 1.19 -8.37
CA LYS A 62 -21.21 2.29 -9.06
C LYS A 62 -22.19 2.95 -8.09
N ALA A 63 -22.12 4.27 -7.98
CA ALA A 63 -22.98 5.03 -7.08
C ALA A 63 -24.47 4.66 -7.29
N GLY A 64 -25.17 4.41 -6.19
CA GLY A 64 -26.60 4.05 -6.20
C GLY A 64 -26.94 2.71 -6.86
N LYS A 65 -25.95 1.84 -7.12
CA LYS A 65 -26.17 0.48 -7.66
C LYS A 65 -25.71 -0.57 -6.67
N SER A 66 -26.51 -1.63 -6.51
CA SER A 66 -26.11 -2.82 -5.76
C SER A 66 -24.89 -3.48 -6.42
N ASN A 67 -24.01 -4.04 -5.59
CA ASN A 67 -22.88 -4.84 -6.03
C ASN A 67 -22.95 -6.20 -5.31
N PRO A 68 -22.90 -7.34 -6.04
CA PRO A 68 -23.07 -8.68 -5.48
C PRO A 68 -21.97 -9.07 -4.49
N TYR A 69 -20.81 -8.41 -4.54
CA TYR A 69 -19.67 -8.67 -3.66
C TYR A 69 -19.56 -7.67 -2.51
N PHE A 70 -20.59 -6.86 -2.29
CA PHE A 70 -20.65 -5.90 -1.21
C PHE A 70 -21.94 -6.06 -0.41
N ASP A 71 -21.79 -6.33 0.89
CA ASP A 71 -22.86 -6.31 1.86
C ASP A 71 -22.63 -5.14 2.82
N PRO A 72 -23.58 -4.18 2.91
CA PRO A 72 -23.39 -3.01 3.75
C PRO A 72 -23.21 -3.34 5.24
N ASN A 73 -23.61 -4.52 5.72
CA ASN A 73 -23.54 -4.88 7.15
C ASN A 73 -22.27 -5.64 7.55
N LYS A 74 -21.40 -5.99 6.58
CA LYS A 74 -20.18 -6.75 6.82
C LYS A 74 -18.99 -5.86 7.17
N PRO A 75 -17.98 -6.34 7.91
CA PRO A 75 -16.71 -5.62 8.02
C PRO A 75 -16.09 -5.45 6.63
N THR A 76 -15.39 -4.34 6.40
CA THR A 76 -14.91 -3.95 5.08
C THR A 76 -13.42 -3.68 5.09
N LEU A 77 -12.71 -4.26 4.12
CA LEU A 77 -11.32 -3.95 3.83
C LEU A 77 -11.21 -3.37 2.42
N ILE A 78 -10.49 -2.25 2.27
CA ILE A 78 -10.16 -1.68 0.96
C ILE A 78 -8.64 -1.53 0.83
N PHE A 79 -8.09 -2.20 -0.17
CA PHE A 79 -6.68 -2.12 -0.54
C PHE A 79 -6.44 -1.02 -1.60
N VAL A 80 -5.30 -0.35 -1.51
CA VAL A 80 -4.81 0.55 -2.56
C VAL A 80 -3.33 0.31 -2.83
N HIS A 81 -3.02 -0.02 -4.07
CA HIS A 81 -1.67 -0.28 -4.54
C HIS A 81 -0.86 1.02 -4.73
N GLY A 82 0.45 0.88 -4.91
CA GLY A 82 1.35 2.01 -5.15
C GLY A 82 1.65 2.28 -6.62
N TRP A 83 2.94 2.48 -6.92
CA TRP A 83 3.46 2.77 -8.26
C TRP A 83 3.36 1.55 -9.18
N GLN A 84 2.83 1.73 -10.40
CA GLN A 84 2.41 0.63 -11.28
C GLN A 84 3.09 0.69 -12.65
N LYS A 85 4.40 0.94 -12.68
CA LYS A 85 5.16 1.08 -13.93
C LYS A 85 4.97 -0.11 -14.89
N ASP A 86 4.65 0.23 -16.13
CA ASP A 86 4.46 -0.68 -17.28
C ASP A 86 3.34 -1.73 -17.10
N THR A 87 2.48 -1.61 -16.09
CA THR A 87 1.39 -2.57 -15.87
C THR A 87 0.24 -2.40 -16.86
N THR A 88 -0.04 -1.18 -17.31
CA THR A 88 -1.10 -0.90 -18.27
C THR A 88 -0.79 -1.53 -19.63
N LYS A 89 0.47 -1.45 -20.07
CA LYS A 89 0.96 -2.12 -21.29
C LYS A 89 0.77 -3.63 -21.27
N ARG A 90 0.79 -4.21 -20.07
CA ARG A 90 0.65 -5.64 -19.82
C ARG A 90 -0.81 -6.05 -19.57
N TYR A 91 -1.77 -5.12 -19.67
CA TYR A 91 -3.17 -5.35 -19.28
C TYR A 91 -3.27 -5.91 -17.86
N TYR A 92 -2.40 -5.44 -16.97
CA TYR A 92 -2.27 -5.95 -15.61
C TYR A 92 -2.77 -4.95 -14.57
N ARG A 93 -3.49 -5.49 -13.59
CA ARG A 93 -3.88 -4.82 -12.36
C ARG A 93 -3.46 -5.70 -11.19
N GLU A 94 -2.79 -5.09 -10.23
CA GLU A 94 -2.46 -5.77 -8.98
C GLU A 94 -3.75 -6.27 -8.31
N ALA A 95 -3.83 -7.58 -8.11
CA ALA A 95 -4.94 -8.26 -7.48
C ALA A 95 -4.39 -9.13 -6.36
N PHE A 96 -5.23 -9.96 -5.74
CA PHE A 96 -4.82 -10.88 -4.68
C PHE A 96 -4.11 -12.14 -5.21
N ASN A 97 -3.27 -11.99 -6.24
CA ASN A 97 -2.35 -12.99 -6.77
C ASN A 97 -0.98 -12.34 -6.98
N PHE A 98 0.02 -12.88 -6.29
CA PHE A 98 1.38 -12.33 -6.27
C PHE A 98 2.43 -13.36 -6.70
N VAL A 99 2.03 -14.37 -7.48
CA VAL A 99 2.94 -15.44 -7.96
C VAL A 99 4.09 -14.86 -8.79
N ALA A 100 3.78 -13.89 -9.64
CA ALA A 100 4.77 -13.19 -10.45
C ALA A 100 5.79 -12.44 -9.57
N ASP A 101 5.37 -12.02 -8.38
CA ASP A 101 6.19 -11.38 -7.34
C ASP A 101 6.78 -12.39 -6.32
N GLY A 102 6.86 -13.66 -6.71
CA GLY A 102 7.51 -14.72 -5.94
C GLY A 102 6.70 -15.22 -4.75
N ALA A 103 5.43 -14.86 -4.61
CA ALA A 103 4.55 -15.39 -3.57
C ALA A 103 4.05 -16.80 -3.92
N PRO A 104 3.62 -17.61 -2.93
CA PRO A 104 2.88 -18.83 -3.21
C PRO A 104 1.61 -18.60 -4.04
N SER A 105 1.23 -19.59 -4.83
CA SER A 105 0.04 -19.54 -5.69
C SER A 105 -1.23 -19.78 -4.89
N ILE A 106 -1.68 -18.73 -4.20
CA ILE A 106 -2.92 -18.72 -3.41
C ILE A 106 -3.74 -17.46 -3.70
N TYR A 107 -5.05 -17.52 -3.40
CA TYR A 107 -5.92 -16.37 -3.46
C TYR A 107 -5.92 -15.65 -2.11
N TYR A 108 -5.17 -14.55 -2.01
CA TYR A 108 -4.89 -13.88 -0.73
C TYR A 108 -6.10 -13.20 -0.07
N ALA A 109 -7.23 -13.10 -0.77
CA ALA A 109 -8.49 -12.60 -0.21
C ALA A 109 -9.47 -13.71 0.21
N GLU A 110 -9.17 -14.98 -0.10
CA GLU A 110 -10.09 -16.11 0.12
C GLU A 110 -10.59 -16.18 1.57
N ASP A 111 -9.66 -16.19 2.53
CA ASP A 111 -10.01 -16.32 3.94
C ASP A 111 -10.78 -15.12 4.48
N TRP A 112 -10.49 -13.91 3.98
CA TRP A 112 -11.24 -12.71 4.34
C TRP A 112 -12.68 -12.79 3.84
N ILE A 113 -12.87 -13.14 2.57
CA ILE A 113 -14.20 -13.26 1.94
C ILE A 113 -15.00 -14.37 2.61
N ARG A 114 -14.37 -15.53 2.86
CA ARG A 114 -14.98 -16.67 3.55
C ARG A 114 -15.44 -16.32 4.96
N ASP A 115 -14.66 -15.52 5.68
CA ASP A 115 -15.01 -15.04 7.03
C ASP A 115 -15.98 -13.84 7.01
N GLY A 116 -16.50 -13.48 5.84
CA GLY A 116 -17.58 -12.52 5.69
C GLY A 116 -17.11 -11.07 5.63
N TRP A 117 -15.90 -10.79 5.14
CA TRP A 117 -15.48 -9.43 4.83
C TRP A 117 -15.90 -9.00 3.43
N ASN A 118 -16.26 -7.72 3.28
CA ASN A 118 -16.17 -7.08 1.97
C ASN A 118 -14.69 -6.82 1.68
N VAL A 119 -14.19 -7.31 0.56
CA VAL A 119 -12.79 -7.07 0.13
C VAL A 119 -12.78 -6.26 -1.14
N GLY A 120 -12.26 -5.04 -1.06
CA GLY A 120 -12.20 -4.10 -2.16
C GLY A 120 -10.77 -3.71 -2.55
N VAL A 121 -10.58 -3.32 -3.81
CA VAL A 121 -9.35 -2.64 -4.26
C VAL A 121 -9.73 -1.33 -4.95
N PHE A 122 -9.11 -0.23 -4.53
CA PHE A 122 -9.17 1.01 -5.30
C PHE A 122 -8.09 0.99 -6.39
N TYR A 123 -8.54 0.91 -7.64
CA TYR A 123 -7.67 0.96 -8.80
C TYR A 123 -7.43 2.38 -9.26
N TRP A 124 -6.15 2.70 -9.42
CA TRP A 124 -5.66 3.91 -10.08
C TRP A 124 -4.44 3.62 -10.96
N ASN A 125 -4.25 2.35 -11.33
CA ASN A 125 -3.04 1.84 -11.98
C ASN A 125 -2.67 2.60 -13.25
N GLN A 126 -3.62 2.96 -14.12
CA GLN A 126 -3.31 3.74 -15.33
C GLN A 126 -2.76 5.14 -15.03
N MET A 127 -3.16 5.75 -13.91
CA MET A 127 -2.60 7.02 -13.42
C MET A 127 -1.28 6.81 -12.66
N ALA A 128 -1.13 5.68 -11.97
CA ALA A 128 0.09 5.30 -11.27
C ALA A 128 1.17 4.71 -12.20
N ASP A 129 0.83 4.38 -13.44
CA ASP A 129 1.74 3.85 -14.45
C ASP A 129 2.56 4.99 -15.05
N GLU A 130 3.60 5.36 -14.30
CA GLU A 130 4.55 6.41 -14.63
C GLU A 130 5.95 5.83 -14.75
N PHE A 131 6.81 6.47 -15.54
CA PHE A 131 8.21 6.07 -15.63
C PHE A 131 9.02 6.37 -14.36
N ASP A 132 8.67 7.43 -13.64
CA ASP A 132 9.30 7.85 -12.39
C ASP A 132 8.24 7.83 -11.27
N VAL A 133 8.56 7.15 -10.17
CA VAL A 133 7.72 7.04 -8.97
C VAL A 133 7.27 8.40 -8.45
N LYS A 134 8.10 9.45 -8.57
CA LYS A 134 7.76 10.81 -8.10
C LYS A 134 6.62 11.44 -8.90
N ASN A 135 6.46 11.06 -10.17
CA ASN A 135 5.34 11.54 -10.98
C ASN A 135 4.03 10.88 -10.54
N ALA A 136 4.05 9.59 -10.18
CA ALA A 136 2.89 8.92 -9.59
C ALA A 136 2.59 9.48 -8.19
N GLU A 137 3.61 9.72 -7.37
CA GLU A 137 3.44 10.33 -6.03
C GLU A 137 2.80 11.71 -6.12
N ALA A 138 3.24 12.58 -7.04
CA ALA A 138 2.69 13.92 -7.17
C ALA A 138 1.17 13.93 -7.43
N LYS A 139 0.66 12.95 -8.20
CA LYS A 139 -0.77 12.82 -8.50
C LYS A 139 -1.62 12.48 -7.27
N ILE A 140 -1.03 11.87 -6.24
CA ILE A 140 -1.72 11.61 -4.96
C ILE A 140 -2.09 12.92 -4.29
N TRP A 141 -1.22 13.93 -4.37
CA TRP A 141 -1.35 15.18 -3.62
C TRP A 141 -1.93 16.33 -4.44
N SER A 142 -1.67 16.36 -5.74
CA SER A 142 -2.08 17.48 -6.59
C SER A 142 -2.34 17.06 -8.02
N ALA A 143 -3.40 17.60 -8.59
CA ALA A 143 -3.67 17.45 -10.02
C ALA A 143 -2.72 18.27 -10.91
N SER A 144 -1.98 19.20 -10.31
CA SER A 144 -1.12 20.18 -10.97
C SER A 144 0.37 19.94 -10.70
N GLY A 145 0.74 18.73 -10.24
CA GLY A 145 2.14 18.34 -10.07
C GLY A 145 2.94 18.34 -11.38
N PRO A 146 4.24 17.97 -11.36
CA PRO A 146 5.15 18.11 -12.50
C PRO A 146 4.69 17.44 -13.81
N LYS A 147 3.90 16.38 -13.72
CA LYS A 147 3.29 15.68 -14.88
C LYS A 147 1.78 15.82 -14.97
N ARG A 148 1.18 16.63 -14.08
CA ARG A 148 -0.27 16.81 -13.91
C ARG A 148 -0.98 15.46 -13.72
N MET A 149 -2.30 15.47 -13.71
CA MET A 149 -3.06 14.24 -13.92
C MET A 149 -2.98 13.84 -15.39
N ARG A 150 -2.41 12.66 -15.61
CA ARG A 150 -2.39 11.95 -16.88
C ARG A 150 -2.49 10.47 -16.62
N TRP A 151 -2.86 9.69 -17.61
CA TRP A 151 -2.95 8.24 -17.52
C TRP A 151 -2.37 7.61 -18.76
N ARG A 152 -1.82 6.41 -18.60
CA ARG A 152 -1.19 5.65 -19.68
C ARG A 152 -2.21 4.71 -20.32
N THR A 153 -2.07 4.47 -21.62
CA THR A 153 -2.79 3.44 -22.38
C THR A 153 -1.86 2.26 -22.73
N PRO A 154 -2.41 1.10 -23.15
CA PRO A 154 -1.60 -0.06 -23.53
C PRO A 154 -0.62 0.19 -24.69
N ASP A 155 -0.92 1.14 -25.58
CA ASP A 155 -0.06 1.54 -26.71
C ASP A 155 1.03 2.56 -26.34
N ASP A 156 1.34 2.69 -25.04
CA ASP A 156 2.35 3.59 -24.47
C ASP A 156 2.06 5.09 -24.59
N LYS A 157 0.83 5.49 -24.89
CA LYS A 157 0.46 6.90 -24.93
C LYS A 157 0.01 7.38 -23.56
N TYR A 158 0.20 8.68 -23.33
CA TYR A 158 -0.36 9.38 -22.18
C TYR A 158 -1.49 10.28 -22.63
N HIS A 159 -2.59 10.24 -21.89
CA HIS A 159 -3.75 11.10 -22.08
C HIS A 159 -3.98 11.96 -20.83
N ASP A 160 -4.59 13.12 -21.01
CA ASP A 160 -4.98 13.98 -19.88
C ASP A 160 -5.94 13.24 -18.95
N GLY A 161 -5.70 13.40 -17.65
CA GLY A 161 -6.51 12.81 -16.59
C GLY A 161 -7.50 13.79 -15.96
N PRO A 162 -8.20 13.37 -14.89
CA PRO A 162 -9.14 14.21 -14.16
C PRO A 162 -8.47 15.45 -13.57
N SER A 163 -9.22 16.52 -13.31
CA SER A 163 -8.69 17.75 -12.69
C SER A 163 -8.53 17.66 -11.16
N LYS A 164 -8.61 16.45 -10.59
CA LYS A 164 -8.55 16.17 -9.15
C LYS A 164 -7.38 15.24 -8.84
N PRO A 165 -6.72 15.39 -7.68
CA PRO A 165 -5.69 14.45 -7.25
C PRO A 165 -6.29 13.05 -7.04
N ALA A 166 -5.48 12.01 -7.21
CA ALA A 166 -5.90 10.62 -7.10
C ALA A 166 -6.47 10.27 -5.72
N SER A 167 -5.95 10.87 -4.64
CA SER A 167 -6.48 10.67 -3.28
C SER A 167 -7.91 11.20 -3.12
N LEU A 168 -8.24 12.32 -3.76
CA LEU A 168 -9.60 12.84 -3.78
C LEU A 168 -10.54 11.96 -4.62
N LEU A 169 -10.06 11.43 -5.74
CA LEU A 169 -10.80 10.42 -6.51
C LEU A 169 -11.06 9.14 -5.70
N PHE A 170 -10.11 8.74 -4.85
CA PHE A 170 -10.29 7.60 -3.94
C PHE A 170 -11.35 7.92 -2.89
N TYR A 171 -11.27 9.07 -2.22
CA TYR A 171 -12.32 9.51 -1.29
C TYR A 171 -13.71 9.53 -1.96
N GLU A 172 -13.83 10.08 -3.17
CA GLU A 172 -15.11 10.13 -3.89
C GLU A 172 -15.63 8.73 -4.22
N ALA A 173 -14.76 7.83 -4.69
CA ALA A 173 -15.12 6.44 -4.94
C ALA A 173 -15.52 5.70 -3.65
N TYR A 174 -14.83 5.97 -2.53
CA TYR A 174 -15.15 5.43 -1.21
C TYR A 174 -16.52 5.90 -0.73
N ARG A 175 -16.76 7.22 -0.72
CA ARG A 175 -18.04 7.80 -0.35
C ARG A 175 -19.17 7.16 -1.14
N ASP A 176 -19.00 7.03 -2.46
CA ASP A 176 -20.03 6.51 -3.36
C ASP A 176 -20.25 5.00 -3.22
N ALA A 177 -19.20 4.23 -2.95
CA ALA A 177 -19.30 2.79 -2.72
C ALA A 177 -19.88 2.44 -1.33
N MET A 178 -19.65 3.30 -0.33
CA MET A 178 -19.98 3.05 1.08
C MET A 178 -21.24 3.79 1.54
N GLN A 179 -22.02 4.42 0.65
CA GLN A 179 -23.19 5.24 1.01
C GLN A 179 -24.23 4.49 1.88
N THR A 180 -24.34 3.18 1.69
CA THR A 180 -25.31 2.33 2.41
C THR A 180 -24.68 1.53 3.55
N TYR A 181 -23.38 1.72 3.81
CA TYR A 181 -22.64 0.94 4.79
C TYR A 181 -23.17 1.13 6.21
N GLN A 182 -23.30 0.02 6.93
CA GLN A 182 -23.75 -0.09 8.32
C GLN A 182 -22.93 -1.12 9.14
N GLY A 183 -21.86 -1.66 8.55
CA GLY A 183 -20.97 -2.58 9.24
C GLY A 183 -20.18 -1.89 10.34
N ASN A 184 -19.44 -2.69 11.10
CA ASN A 184 -18.82 -2.29 12.36
C ASN A 184 -17.31 -2.01 12.25
N GLU A 185 -16.69 -2.26 11.09
CA GLU A 185 -15.25 -2.12 10.93
C GLU A 185 -14.86 -1.80 9.50
N ILE A 186 -14.04 -0.75 9.34
CA ILE A 186 -13.44 -0.37 8.06
C ILE A 186 -11.93 -0.40 8.19
N ARG A 187 -11.27 -1.18 7.32
CA ARG A 187 -9.82 -1.25 7.17
C ARG A 187 -9.38 -0.67 5.84
N ILE A 188 -8.44 0.27 5.87
CA ILE A 188 -7.76 0.74 4.65
C ILE A 188 -6.33 0.21 4.65
N VAL A 189 -5.93 -0.45 3.57
CA VAL A 189 -4.61 -1.04 3.42
C VAL A 189 -3.90 -0.36 2.26
N GLY A 190 -2.75 0.28 2.52
CA GLY A 190 -1.96 0.95 1.50
C GLY A 190 -0.61 0.27 1.30
N HIS A 191 -0.20 0.00 0.06
CA HIS A 191 1.13 -0.51 -0.27
C HIS A 191 1.98 0.49 -1.02
N SER A 192 3.28 0.60 -0.70
CA SER A 192 4.20 1.51 -1.38
C SER A 192 3.69 2.96 -1.37
N LEU A 193 3.46 3.59 -2.53
CA LEU A 193 2.77 4.88 -2.62
C LEU A 193 1.31 4.86 -2.13
N GLY A 194 0.65 3.72 -2.17
CA GLY A 194 -0.70 3.50 -1.64
C GLY A 194 -0.82 3.81 -0.15
N ASN A 195 0.27 3.79 0.60
CA ASN A 195 0.31 4.28 1.98
C ASN A 195 -0.10 5.75 2.10
N GLN A 196 0.38 6.58 1.15
CA GLN A 196 0.01 7.99 1.08
C GLN A 196 -1.46 8.13 0.70
N MET A 197 -1.95 7.33 -0.26
CA MET A 197 -3.36 7.28 -0.63
C MET A 197 -4.25 6.94 0.58
N ALA A 198 -3.89 5.91 1.35
CA ALA A 198 -4.63 5.47 2.53
C ALA A 198 -4.71 6.58 3.60
N ILE A 199 -3.61 7.25 3.92
CA ILE A 199 -3.58 8.34 4.90
C ILE A 199 -4.38 9.55 4.40
N VAL A 200 -4.12 10.02 3.18
CA VAL A 200 -4.72 11.25 2.65
C VAL A 200 -6.23 11.07 2.43
N MET A 201 -6.68 9.91 1.95
CA MET A 201 -8.10 9.67 1.78
C MET A 201 -8.83 9.55 3.13
N THR A 202 -8.18 8.98 4.14
CA THR A 202 -8.72 8.92 5.51
C THR A 202 -8.86 10.33 6.07
N LYS A 203 -7.90 11.22 5.78
CA LYS A 203 -8.02 12.63 6.15
C LYS A 203 -9.17 13.34 5.43
N PHE A 204 -9.41 13.06 4.15
CA PHE A 204 -10.59 13.59 3.47
C PHE A 204 -11.91 13.09 4.07
N ILE A 205 -11.98 11.83 4.51
CA ILE A 205 -13.14 11.31 5.25
C ILE A 205 -13.36 12.09 6.55
N SER A 206 -12.32 12.22 7.37
CA SER A 206 -12.33 13.01 8.61
C SER A 206 -12.86 14.42 8.39
N MET A 207 -12.32 15.14 7.40
CA MET A 207 -12.78 16.49 7.05
C MET A 207 -14.25 16.52 6.59
N ALA A 208 -14.68 15.53 5.81
CA ALA A 208 -16.05 15.43 5.34
C ALA A 208 -17.03 15.12 6.49
N ILE A 209 -16.61 14.36 7.49
CA ILE A 209 -17.38 14.12 8.72
C ILE A 209 -17.53 15.41 9.52
N ASP A 210 -16.43 16.15 9.73
CA ASP A 210 -16.44 17.44 10.43
C ASP A 210 -17.37 18.46 9.74
N ASN A 211 -17.42 18.42 8.41
CA ASN A 211 -18.31 19.25 7.59
C ASN A 211 -19.76 18.73 7.50
N ASN A 212 -20.09 17.61 8.14
CA ASN A 212 -21.39 16.92 8.04
C ASN A 212 -21.78 16.52 6.60
N GLU A 213 -20.80 16.24 5.74
CA GLU A 213 -21.00 15.77 4.36
C GLU A 213 -21.25 14.25 4.31
N ILE A 214 -20.65 13.50 5.24
CA ILE A 214 -20.83 12.05 5.36
C ILE A 214 -20.97 11.64 6.84
N PRO A 215 -21.59 10.48 7.13
CA PRO A 215 -21.71 9.97 8.50
C PRO A 215 -20.37 9.61 9.16
N GLY A 216 -20.26 9.84 10.47
CA GLY A 216 -19.06 9.55 11.25
C GLY A 216 -18.63 8.08 11.26
N HIS A 217 -19.57 7.14 11.14
CA HIS A 217 -19.26 5.70 11.10
C HIS A 217 -18.53 5.25 9.83
N LEU A 218 -18.38 6.14 8.84
CA LEU A 218 -17.55 5.90 7.67
C LEU A 218 -16.07 6.21 7.90
N LEU A 219 -15.66 6.70 9.07
CA LEU A 219 -14.25 6.85 9.41
C LEU A 219 -13.59 5.46 9.51
N PRO A 220 -12.47 5.21 8.79
CA PRO A 220 -11.71 3.98 8.94
C PRO A 220 -11.31 3.71 10.39
N THR A 221 -11.62 2.51 10.88
CA THR A 221 -11.20 2.06 12.21
C THR A 221 -9.69 1.82 12.24
N ARG A 222 -9.14 1.26 11.16
CA ARG A 222 -7.74 0.82 11.10
C ARG A 222 -7.13 1.05 9.73
N VAL A 223 -5.89 1.53 9.72
CA VAL A 223 -5.11 1.79 8.51
C VAL A 223 -3.79 1.01 8.57
N ALA A 224 -3.58 0.14 7.60
CA ALA A 224 -2.37 -0.68 7.47
C ALA A 224 -1.44 -0.12 6.42
N LEU A 225 -0.19 0.14 6.83
CA LEU A 225 0.83 0.76 6.01
C LEU A 225 1.91 -0.24 5.59
N LEU A 226 1.78 -0.80 4.39
CA LEU A 226 2.61 -1.90 3.88
C LEU A 226 3.79 -1.36 3.07
N ASP A 227 4.99 -1.55 3.60
CA ASP A 227 6.30 -1.14 3.06
C ASP A 227 6.27 0.28 2.47
N ALA A 228 5.93 1.25 3.33
CA ALA A 228 5.62 2.61 2.94
C ALA A 228 6.75 3.32 2.20
N PHE A 229 6.39 4.03 1.14
CA PHE A 229 7.31 4.86 0.37
C PHE A 229 6.91 6.34 0.46
N TYR A 230 7.90 7.21 0.68
CA TYR A 230 7.80 8.66 0.62
C TYR A 230 9.04 9.18 -0.11
N SER A 231 8.90 10.04 -1.12
CA SER A 231 10.09 10.56 -1.79
C SER A 231 10.70 11.74 -1.04
N ASN A 232 12.05 11.78 -1.00
CA ASN A 232 12.80 12.87 -0.38
C ASN A 232 12.54 14.24 -1.02
N TYR A 233 12.84 15.30 -0.27
CA TYR A 233 12.89 16.71 -0.68
C TYR A 233 11.54 17.45 -0.77
N PRO A 234 11.59 18.81 -0.63
CA PRO A 234 10.42 19.68 -0.75
C PRO A 234 9.63 19.48 -2.04
N LYS A 235 8.30 19.55 -1.94
CA LYS A 235 7.40 19.50 -3.09
C LYS A 235 6.76 20.87 -3.30
N GLY A 236 6.90 21.42 -4.51
CA GLY A 236 6.24 22.69 -4.86
C GLY A 236 4.71 22.60 -4.79
N TYR A 237 4.14 21.41 -5.01
CA TYR A 237 2.71 21.15 -4.87
C TYR A 237 2.25 20.89 -3.42
N LEU A 238 3.15 21.03 -2.44
CA LEU A 238 2.88 20.99 -1.00
C LEU A 238 3.52 22.20 -0.31
N ASP A 239 3.61 23.35 -0.99
CA ASP A 239 4.17 24.60 -0.44
C ASP A 239 5.57 24.43 0.19
N GLY A 240 6.40 23.57 -0.43
CA GLY A 240 7.76 23.29 0.03
C GLY A 240 7.87 22.22 1.12
N ARG A 241 6.76 21.62 1.56
CA ARG A 241 6.75 20.53 2.54
C ARG A 241 7.10 19.19 1.88
N TRP A 242 7.46 18.21 2.70
CA TRP A 242 7.71 16.83 2.27
C TRP A 242 6.42 16.00 2.36
N THR A 243 6.23 15.03 1.46
CA THR A 243 5.07 14.12 1.50
C THR A 243 5.00 13.35 2.82
N GLY A 244 6.15 12.90 3.32
CA GLY A 244 6.25 12.22 4.61
C GLY A 244 5.88 13.12 5.80
N GLU A 245 6.18 14.41 5.73
CA GLU A 245 5.82 15.38 6.79
C GLU A 245 4.32 15.63 6.85
N VAL A 246 3.70 15.87 5.69
CA VAL A 246 2.24 16.06 5.62
C VAL A 246 1.52 14.78 6.05
N ALA A 247 1.99 13.61 5.63
CA ALA A 247 1.42 12.33 6.05
C ALA A 247 1.52 12.13 7.57
N ARG A 248 2.66 12.45 8.21
CA ARG A 248 2.81 12.40 9.67
C ARG A 248 1.82 13.32 10.38
N GLN A 249 1.63 14.54 9.88
CA GLN A 249 0.66 15.47 10.44
C GLN A 249 -0.75 14.88 10.40
N TYR A 250 -1.17 14.31 9.26
CA TYR A 250 -2.49 13.67 9.15
C TYR A 250 -2.63 12.47 10.09
N VAL A 251 -1.58 11.66 10.26
CA VAL A 251 -1.61 10.55 11.22
C VAL A 251 -1.75 11.03 12.66
N ILE A 252 -1.10 12.14 13.04
CA ILE A 252 -1.28 12.73 14.38
C ILE A 252 -2.75 13.11 14.60
N GLU A 253 -3.35 13.82 13.65
CA GLU A 253 -4.74 14.26 13.73
C GLU A 253 -5.72 13.07 13.77
N LEU A 254 -5.56 12.11 12.86
CA LEU A 254 -6.44 10.94 12.75
C LEU A 254 -6.35 10.02 13.97
N ARG A 255 -5.19 9.94 14.64
CA ARG A 255 -5.07 9.19 15.91
C ARG A 255 -5.89 9.82 17.04
N VAL A 256 -6.05 11.15 17.05
CA VAL A 256 -6.92 11.83 18.02
C VAL A 256 -8.39 11.48 17.77
N GLU A 257 -8.75 11.23 16.51
CA GLU A 257 -10.09 10.76 16.09
C GLU A 257 -10.30 9.25 16.30
N GLY A 258 -9.30 8.54 16.83
CA GLY A 258 -9.40 7.10 17.15
C GLY A 258 -8.99 6.15 16.02
N VAL A 259 -8.40 6.66 14.92
CA VAL A 259 -7.90 5.80 13.85
C VAL A 259 -6.64 5.06 14.29
N ILE A 260 -6.67 3.73 14.18
CA ILE A 260 -5.54 2.86 14.54
C ILE A 260 -4.61 2.71 13.33
N PHE A 261 -3.31 2.94 13.52
CA PHE A 261 -2.30 2.78 12.48
C PHE A 261 -1.36 1.61 12.79
N GLU A 262 -1.13 0.76 11.80
CA GLU A 262 -0.07 -0.26 11.80
C GLU A 262 0.85 -0.08 10.60
N SER A 263 2.11 -0.47 10.75
CA SER A 263 3.08 -0.35 9.66
C SER A 263 3.97 -1.58 9.59
N TYR A 264 4.12 -2.13 8.39
CA TYR A 264 4.94 -3.30 8.11
C TYR A 264 6.07 -2.90 7.17
N ARG A 265 7.31 -3.18 7.56
CA ARG A 265 8.48 -3.00 6.70
C ARG A 265 9.06 -4.35 6.35
N THR A 266 9.21 -4.63 5.07
CA THR A 266 9.80 -5.86 4.51
C THR A 266 11.06 -5.58 3.70
N SER A 267 11.25 -4.35 3.24
CA SER A 267 12.38 -3.97 2.41
C SER A 267 13.05 -2.68 2.87
N SER A 268 14.20 -2.38 2.27
CA SER A 268 14.87 -1.08 2.39
C SER A 268 14.40 -0.10 1.31
N ALA A 269 13.21 -0.28 0.71
CA ALA A 269 12.70 0.61 -0.35
C ALA A 269 12.62 2.07 0.10
N SER A 270 12.33 2.30 1.40
CA SER A 270 12.37 3.62 2.01
C SER A 270 13.78 4.11 2.39
N GLY A 271 14.78 3.21 2.42
CA GLY A 271 16.18 3.48 2.74
C GLY A 271 17.14 3.46 1.54
N ALA A 272 16.64 3.39 0.30
CA ALA A 272 17.47 3.59 -0.88
C ALA A 272 17.90 5.07 -0.95
N LEU A 273 19.03 5.35 -0.28
CA LEU A 273 19.73 6.59 0.12
C LEU A 273 19.65 7.85 -0.78
N LEU A 274 19.00 7.83 -1.95
CA LEU A 274 18.85 8.98 -2.84
C LEU A 274 17.42 9.23 -3.33
N ILE A 275 16.45 8.34 -3.05
CA ILE A 275 15.09 8.42 -3.62
C ILE A 275 13.99 8.41 -2.55
N GLY A 276 14.11 7.57 -1.52
CA GLY A 276 13.10 7.40 -0.46
C GLY A 276 13.50 8.00 0.90
N ASP A 277 12.51 8.48 1.65
CA ASP A 277 12.58 8.85 3.08
C ASP A 277 12.13 7.64 3.91
N GLU A 278 12.97 7.18 4.85
CA GLU A 278 12.62 6.10 5.78
C GLU A 278 11.43 6.44 6.67
N ASN A 279 11.13 7.73 6.83
CA ASN A 279 10.01 8.26 7.60
C ASN A 279 9.90 7.61 8.99
N ILE A 280 11.04 7.51 9.68
CA ILE A 280 11.16 6.84 10.99
C ILE A 280 10.13 7.35 12.00
N ASP A 281 9.84 8.66 11.98
CA ASP A 281 8.88 9.26 12.89
C ASP A 281 7.44 8.84 12.61
N LEU A 282 7.07 8.53 11.36
CA LEU A 282 5.78 7.92 11.06
C LEU A 282 5.69 6.51 11.67
N HIS A 283 6.75 5.70 11.54
CA HIS A 283 6.76 4.36 12.14
C HIS A 283 6.61 4.42 13.67
N LYS A 284 7.14 5.45 14.34
CA LYS A 284 6.93 5.67 15.77
C LYS A 284 5.48 6.01 16.15
N MET A 285 4.64 6.39 15.21
CA MET A 285 3.22 6.67 15.43
C MET A 285 2.33 5.45 15.16
N CYS A 286 2.88 4.35 14.66
CA CYS A 286 2.16 3.15 14.25
C CYS A 286 2.51 1.93 15.13
N ALA A 287 1.69 0.89 15.08
CA ALA A 287 2.10 -0.46 15.48
C ALA A 287 3.14 -0.98 14.48
N PHE A 288 4.41 -0.72 14.75
CA PHE A 288 5.49 -0.96 13.79
C PHE A 288 6.05 -2.39 13.86
N THR A 289 6.07 -3.05 12.72
CA THR A 289 6.55 -4.42 12.54
C THR A 289 7.59 -4.50 11.41
N GLU A 290 8.76 -5.03 11.72
CA GLU A 290 9.78 -5.34 10.73
C GLU A 290 9.74 -6.83 10.39
N ILE A 291 9.23 -7.14 9.19
CA ILE A 291 9.24 -8.49 8.62
C ILE A 291 10.56 -8.67 7.86
N LYS A 292 11.20 -9.83 8.03
CA LYS A 292 12.45 -10.16 7.35
C LYS A 292 12.21 -11.25 6.31
N PRO A 293 11.94 -10.90 5.04
CA PRO A 293 11.74 -11.86 3.96
C PRO A 293 13.08 -12.42 3.47
N TRP A 294 13.79 -13.18 4.31
CA TRP A 294 15.12 -13.70 3.99
C TRP A 294 15.09 -14.89 3.02
N TYR A 295 13.91 -15.47 2.77
CA TYR A 295 13.68 -16.33 1.59
C TYR A 295 13.91 -15.62 0.25
N PHE A 296 14.03 -14.29 0.23
CA PHE A 296 14.57 -13.53 -0.89
C PHE A 296 15.99 -13.03 -0.61
N ASN A 297 16.83 -13.09 -1.63
CA ASN A 297 18.21 -12.65 -1.60
C ASN A 297 18.29 -11.12 -1.36
N SER A 298 19.43 -10.61 -0.90
CA SER A 298 19.60 -9.20 -0.52
C SER A 298 19.30 -8.20 -1.65
N ILE A 299 19.57 -8.57 -2.90
CA ILE A 299 19.39 -7.72 -4.09
C ILE A 299 17.97 -7.76 -4.68
N GLN A 300 17.10 -8.65 -4.18
CA GLN A 300 15.73 -8.83 -4.67
C GLN A 300 14.77 -7.80 -4.04
N PHE A 301 15.11 -6.51 -4.14
CA PHE A 301 14.39 -5.43 -3.48
C PHE A 301 12.91 -5.37 -3.87
N GLY A 302 12.57 -5.54 -5.15
CA GLY A 302 11.19 -5.54 -5.63
C GLY A 302 10.35 -6.65 -4.99
N TYR A 303 10.84 -7.90 -4.99
CA TYR A 303 10.17 -9.02 -4.35
C TYR A 303 9.97 -8.82 -2.85
N LYS A 304 10.97 -8.27 -2.15
CA LYS A 304 10.85 -7.91 -0.73
C LYS A 304 9.83 -6.81 -0.50
N HIS A 305 9.76 -5.82 -1.38
CA HIS A 305 8.81 -4.73 -1.29
C HIS A 305 7.36 -5.21 -1.45
N VAL A 306 7.10 -6.08 -2.43
CA VAL A 306 5.77 -6.67 -2.65
C VAL A 306 5.43 -7.70 -1.56
N ALA A 307 6.42 -8.30 -0.90
CA ALA A 307 6.19 -9.23 0.21
C ALA A 307 5.33 -8.66 1.33
N ALA A 308 5.36 -7.35 1.59
CA ALA A 308 4.50 -6.77 2.61
C ALA A 308 3.01 -6.97 2.31
N VAL A 309 2.62 -6.94 1.04
CA VAL A 309 1.22 -7.08 0.61
C VAL A 309 0.74 -8.48 0.90
N TRP A 310 1.30 -9.47 0.20
CA TRP A 310 0.82 -10.84 0.29
C TRP A 310 1.04 -11.43 1.68
N HIS A 311 2.08 -11.03 2.41
CA HIS A 311 2.31 -11.49 3.77
C HIS A 311 1.27 -10.92 4.74
N TYR A 312 0.89 -9.64 4.62
CA TYR A 312 -0.17 -9.05 5.43
C TYR A 312 -1.49 -9.77 5.18
N PHE A 313 -1.92 -9.88 3.92
CA PHE A 313 -3.19 -10.52 3.57
C PHE A 313 -3.24 -11.99 4.02
N TRP A 314 -2.16 -12.74 3.85
CA TRP A 314 -2.09 -14.15 4.27
C TRP A 314 -2.01 -14.33 5.78
N SER A 315 -1.49 -13.35 6.52
CA SER A 315 -1.43 -13.44 7.98
C SER A 315 -2.82 -13.50 8.64
N TYR A 316 -3.87 -13.10 7.90
CA TYR A 316 -5.26 -13.23 8.36
C TYR A 316 -5.68 -14.69 8.60
N SER A 317 -5.15 -15.61 7.79
CA SER A 317 -5.42 -17.06 7.84
C SER A 317 -4.91 -17.76 9.11
N PHE A 318 -4.15 -17.05 9.96
CA PHE A 318 -3.47 -17.63 11.11
C PHE A 318 -3.76 -16.84 12.37
N SER A 319 -3.60 -17.48 13.53
CA SER A 319 -3.60 -16.75 14.79
C SER A 319 -2.47 -15.72 14.83
N PRO A 320 -2.68 -14.56 15.50
CA PRO A 320 -1.63 -13.58 15.66
C PRO A 320 -0.32 -14.20 16.19
N PRO A 321 0.84 -13.90 15.58
CA PRO A 321 2.09 -14.58 15.86
C PRO A 321 2.55 -14.35 17.29
N SER A 322 3.24 -15.33 17.89
CA SER A 322 3.76 -15.18 19.25
C SER A 322 4.89 -14.15 19.36
N ILE A 323 5.10 -13.60 20.56
CA ILE A 323 6.27 -12.77 20.87
C ILE A 323 7.22 -13.54 21.80
N LYS A 324 8.48 -13.67 21.39
CA LYS A 324 9.52 -14.34 22.17
C LYS A 324 9.66 -13.71 23.56
N ASN A 325 9.69 -14.56 24.58
CA ASN A 325 9.78 -14.17 25.99
C ASN A 325 8.63 -13.25 26.45
N SER A 326 7.46 -13.36 25.83
CA SER A 326 6.22 -12.72 26.26
C SER A 326 5.06 -13.70 26.11
N SER A 327 3.98 -13.47 26.84
CA SER A 327 2.67 -14.10 26.61
C SER A 327 1.80 -13.33 25.61
N ASP A 328 2.27 -12.15 25.18
CA ASP A 328 1.58 -11.32 24.20
C ASP A 328 1.63 -11.92 22.78
N THR A 329 0.69 -11.49 21.94
CA THR A 329 0.70 -11.72 20.50
C THR A 329 1.22 -10.51 19.72
N GLY A 330 1.74 -10.75 18.53
CA GLY A 330 2.26 -9.75 17.61
C GLY A 330 1.21 -9.18 16.67
N ALA A 331 1.61 -8.15 15.92
CA ALA A 331 0.79 -7.57 14.88
C ALA A 331 0.63 -8.54 13.71
N SER A 332 -0.58 -8.64 13.19
CA SER A 332 -0.95 -9.35 11.97
C SER A 332 -2.32 -8.85 11.52
N ALA A 333 -2.74 -9.24 10.33
CA ALA A 333 -4.10 -8.94 9.86
C ALA A 333 -5.20 -9.55 10.75
N SER A 334 -4.96 -10.71 11.38
CA SER A 334 -5.93 -11.36 12.28
C SER A 334 -5.90 -10.81 13.71
N ALA A 335 -4.93 -9.96 14.06
CA ALA A 335 -4.88 -9.33 15.38
C ALA A 335 -6.06 -8.36 15.54
N THR A 336 -6.61 -8.31 16.76
CA THR A 336 -7.73 -7.42 17.08
C THR A 336 -7.29 -5.95 17.05
N ASN A 337 -8.26 -5.06 16.93
CA ASN A 337 -8.00 -3.62 16.91
C ASN A 337 -7.38 -3.14 18.22
N GLU A 338 -7.87 -3.64 19.35
CA GLU A 338 -7.33 -3.34 20.68
C GLU A 338 -5.85 -3.73 20.76
N ARG A 339 -5.51 -4.92 20.24
CA ARG A 339 -4.12 -5.38 20.29
C ARG A 339 -3.19 -4.52 19.43
N ILE A 340 -3.68 -4.08 18.27
CA ILE A 340 -2.90 -3.22 17.37
C ILE A 340 -2.79 -1.81 17.94
N GLU A 341 -3.82 -1.30 18.59
CA GLU A 341 -3.78 -0.03 19.32
C GLU A 341 -2.78 -0.07 20.49
N GLU A 342 -2.78 -1.15 21.28
CA GLU A 342 -1.77 -1.38 22.33
C GLU A 342 -0.35 -1.34 21.75
N LEU A 343 -0.12 -2.05 20.64
CA LEU A 343 1.16 -2.07 19.96
C LEU A 343 1.50 -0.70 19.38
N MET A 344 0.54 0.05 18.84
CA MET A 344 0.71 1.40 18.32
C MET A 344 1.20 2.36 19.40
N ASN A 345 0.62 2.27 20.60
CA ASN A 345 0.96 3.14 21.74
C ASN A 345 2.18 2.64 22.55
N SER A 346 2.71 1.46 22.25
CA SER A 346 3.91 0.91 22.88
C SER A 346 5.18 1.69 22.51
N PRO A 347 6.19 1.84 23.41
CA PRO A 347 7.51 2.34 23.02
C PRO A 347 8.35 1.31 22.23
N LYS A 348 7.79 0.12 21.98
CA LYS A 348 8.46 -0.99 21.29
C LYS A 348 7.91 -1.17 19.88
N LYS A 349 8.76 -1.74 19.02
CA LYS A 349 8.40 -2.31 17.72
C LYS A 349 8.56 -3.82 17.76
N LEU A 350 7.95 -4.49 16.80
CA LEU A 350 8.09 -5.92 16.58
C LEU A 350 9.13 -6.17 15.49
N VAL A 351 10.01 -7.14 15.72
CA VAL A 351 11.01 -7.55 14.73
C VAL A 351 10.94 -9.05 14.55
N HIS A 352 10.87 -9.50 13.30
CA HIS A 352 10.80 -10.91 12.92
C HIS A 352 12.02 -11.68 13.49
N ASP A 353 11.75 -12.77 14.23
CA ASP A 353 12.71 -13.62 14.95
C ASP A 353 12.69 -15.10 14.49
N LEU A 354 11.51 -15.67 14.18
CA LEU A 354 11.32 -17.00 13.57
C LEU A 354 10.36 -16.87 12.39
N GLY A 355 10.52 -17.65 11.31
CA GLY A 355 9.73 -17.52 10.07
C GLY A 355 10.47 -16.85 8.91
N LEU A 356 11.68 -16.31 9.17
CA LEU A 356 12.45 -15.46 8.24
C LEU A 356 12.75 -16.11 6.87
N TRP A 357 12.84 -17.43 6.82
CA TRP A 357 13.20 -18.21 5.63
C TRP A 357 12.00 -18.96 5.02
N SER A 358 10.81 -18.77 5.61
CA SER A 358 9.54 -19.33 5.18
C SER A 358 8.74 -18.26 4.46
N LYS A 359 8.09 -18.60 3.34
CA LYS A 359 7.16 -17.69 2.67
C LYS A 359 5.80 -17.62 3.38
N THR A 360 5.48 -18.55 4.28
CA THR A 360 4.20 -18.56 4.98
C THR A 360 4.31 -17.80 6.30
N PRO A 361 3.33 -16.96 6.68
CA PRO A 361 3.32 -16.31 7.99
C PRO A 361 2.96 -17.26 9.15
N LYS A 362 2.54 -18.50 8.84
CA LYS A 362 2.16 -19.53 9.84
C LYS A 362 3.19 -19.77 10.93
N ASP A 363 4.48 -19.71 10.61
CA ASP A 363 5.58 -19.99 11.53
C ASP A 363 6.25 -18.72 12.08
N ASP A 364 5.62 -17.56 11.88
CA ASP A 364 6.13 -16.28 12.35
C ASP A 364 6.17 -16.20 13.87
N ARG A 365 7.30 -15.66 14.35
CA ARG A 365 7.44 -15.17 15.73
C ARG A 365 8.18 -13.85 15.72
N PHE A 366 7.74 -12.93 16.57
CA PHE A 366 8.39 -11.64 16.76
C PHE A 366 9.19 -11.56 18.06
N VAL A 367 10.04 -10.55 18.15
CA VAL A 367 10.66 -10.09 19.40
C VAL A 367 10.43 -8.60 19.54
N TYR A 368 10.20 -8.14 20.77
CA TYR A 368 10.18 -6.71 21.06
C TYR A 368 11.56 -6.08 20.90
N LYS A 369 11.60 -4.91 20.26
CA LYS A 369 12.76 -4.01 20.22
C LYS A 369 12.32 -2.59 20.53
N SER A 370 13.20 -1.77 21.08
CA SER A 370 12.94 -0.33 21.20
C SER A 370 12.77 0.28 19.80
N ARG A 371 11.90 1.29 19.69
CA ARG A 371 11.64 2.01 18.44
C ARG A 371 12.84 2.82 17.97
#